data_AF-A0A139HRS9-F1
#
_entry.id   AF-A0A139HRS9-F1
#
_cell.length_a   1.000
_cell.length_b   1.000
_cell.length_c   1.000
_cell.angle_alpha   90.00
_cell.angle_beta   90.00
_cell.angle_gamma   90.00
#
_symmetry.space_group_name_H-M   'P 1'
#
loop_
_entity.id
_entity.type
_entity.pdbx_description
1 polymer ?
#
loop_
_entity_poly.entity_id
_entity_poly.type
_entity_poly.pdbx_seq_one_letter_code
_entity_poly.pdbx_strand_id
1 'polypeptide(L)'
;MSSTHQAEFHAPTWHYQNQTPVIDGKYIDRDTGETKTISVNQSEFLGPPAVDVVIRSQHEDTTQCVFRASRAVPMEALLGHIMGIVGEKKLQLDSVMATAYAIRVVLSHELTPEEFGAIAVEMVLNA
;
A
#
# COMPACT_ATOMS: atom_id res chain seq x y z
N MET A 1 6.24 -1.70 -35.37
CA MET A 1 4.92 -1.04 -35.21
C MET A 1 4.01 -2.07 -34.58
N SER A 2 3.70 -1.93 -33.28
CA SER A 2 2.80 -2.86 -32.59
C SER A 2 1.36 -2.47 -32.93
N SER A 3 0.55 -3.42 -33.38
CA SER A 3 -0.88 -3.21 -33.65
C SER A 3 -1.62 -3.14 -32.32
N THR A 4 -1.98 -1.94 -31.86
CA THR A 4 -2.79 -1.75 -30.66
C THR A 4 -4.19 -2.32 -30.92
N HIS A 5 -4.57 -3.38 -30.22
CA HIS A 5 -5.88 -4.02 -30.38
C HIS A 5 -6.92 -3.25 -29.56
N GLN A 6 -8.11 -3.02 -30.10
CA GLN A 6 -9.13 -2.18 -29.43
C GLN A 6 -9.62 -2.72 -28.08
N ALA A 7 -9.39 -4.00 -27.80
CA ALA A 7 -9.69 -4.67 -26.53
C ALA A 7 -8.44 -4.92 -25.66
N GLU A 8 -7.32 -4.27 -25.96
CA GLU A 8 -6.09 -4.40 -25.18
C GLU A 8 -6.28 -3.76 -23.80
N PHE A 9 -5.87 -4.48 -22.75
CA PHE A 9 -6.02 -4.01 -21.38
C PHE A 9 -4.99 -2.92 -21.09
N HIS A 10 -5.46 -1.67 -21.02
CA HIS A 10 -4.62 -0.52 -20.68
C HIS A 10 -4.66 -0.27 -19.16
N ALA A 11 -3.82 -0.99 -18.40
CA ALA A 11 -3.56 -0.62 -17.02
C ALA A 11 -2.74 0.69 -16.98
N PRO A 12 -3.01 1.58 -16.02
CA PRO A 12 -2.21 2.79 -15.84
C PRO A 12 -0.74 2.40 -15.63
N THR A 13 0.15 3.03 -16.40
CA THR A 13 1.59 2.90 -16.23
C THR A 13 2.02 3.70 -15.01
N TRP A 14 3.10 3.27 -14.37
CA TRP A 14 3.59 3.82 -13.11
C TRP A 14 5.07 4.14 -13.23
N HIS A 15 5.42 5.37 -12.87
CA HIS A 15 6.80 5.83 -12.87
C HIS A 15 7.46 5.36 -11.58
N TYR A 16 8.33 4.35 -11.66
CA TYR A 16 8.92 3.70 -10.49
C TYR A 16 9.65 4.68 -9.54
N GLN A 17 10.54 5.52 -10.08
CA GLN A 17 11.38 6.40 -9.25
C GLN A 17 10.58 7.51 -8.56
N ASN A 18 9.71 8.21 -9.31
CA ASN A 18 8.86 9.26 -8.76
C ASN A 18 7.65 8.73 -7.97
N GLN A 19 7.37 7.42 -8.03
CA GLN A 19 6.19 6.80 -7.43
C GLN A 19 4.90 7.55 -7.79
N THR A 20 4.69 7.83 -9.08
CA THR A 20 3.51 8.55 -9.58
C THR A 20 2.91 7.83 -10.79
N PRO A 21 1.58 7.99 -11.03
CA PRO A 21 0.96 7.46 -12.22
C PRO A 21 1.49 8.20 -13.45
N VAL A 22 1.59 7.46 -14.54
CA VAL A 22 1.91 7.97 -15.86
C VAL A 22 0.61 8.07 -16.65
N ILE A 23 0.32 9.27 -17.12
CA ILE A 23 -0.86 9.57 -17.92
C ILE A 23 -0.37 10.25 -19.19
N ASP A 24 -0.73 9.69 -20.35
CA ASP A 24 -0.31 10.18 -21.67
C ASP A 24 1.22 10.37 -21.80
N GLY A 25 2.00 9.44 -21.23
CA GLY A 25 3.46 9.48 -21.24
C GLY A 25 4.07 10.58 -20.36
N LYS A 26 3.28 11.16 -19.45
CA LYS A 26 3.71 12.20 -18.51
C LYS A 26 3.48 11.76 -17.07
N TYR A 27 4.33 12.22 -16.17
CA TYR A 27 4.20 12.00 -14.74
C TYR A 27 4.47 13.31 -13.99
N ILE A 28 4.02 13.39 -12.74
CA ILE A 28 4.36 14.51 -11.86
C ILE A 28 5.66 14.15 -11.14
N ASP A 29 6.67 15.00 -11.27
CA ASP A 29 7.86 14.94 -10.43
C ASP A 29 7.48 15.32 -9.01
N ARG A 30 7.74 14.41 -8.06
CA ARG A 30 7.22 14.56 -6.70
C ARG A 30 8.00 15.59 -5.89
N ASP A 31 9.26 15.84 -6.26
CA ASP A 31 10.14 16.79 -5.59
C ASP A 31 9.87 18.22 -6.08
N THR A 32 9.63 18.40 -7.38
CA THR A 32 9.41 19.74 -7.96
C THR A 32 7.94 20.10 -8.17
N GLY A 33 7.04 19.11 -8.20
CA GLY A 33 5.63 19.28 -8.54
C GLY A 33 5.38 19.53 -10.03
N GLU A 34 6.43 19.49 -10.87
CA GLU A 34 6.31 19.76 -12.30
C GLU A 34 5.91 18.50 -13.08
N THR A 35 5.12 18.68 -14.14
CA THR A 35 4.80 17.60 -15.07
C THR A 35 5.98 17.36 -16.01
N LYS A 36 6.53 16.14 -16.02
CA LYS A 36 7.63 15.72 -16.88
C LYS A 36 7.19 14.61 -17.83
N THR A 37 7.77 14.58 -19.02
CA THR A 37 7.54 13.51 -20.01
C THR A 37 8.49 12.34 -19.74
N ILE A 38 8.00 11.11 -19.88
CA ILE A 38 8.84 9.92 -19.80
C ILE A 38 9.84 9.91 -20.94
N SER A 39 11.11 9.75 -20.57
CA SER A 39 12.19 9.54 -21.53
C SER A 39 12.23 8.08 -21.98
N VAL A 40 12.74 7.83 -23.19
CA VAL A 40 12.78 6.50 -23.84
C VAL A 40 13.52 5.42 -23.00
N ASN A 41 14.32 5.84 -22.01
CA ASN A 41 15.11 4.94 -21.15
C ASN A 41 14.54 4.75 -19.74
N GLN A 42 13.38 5.34 -19.43
CA GLN A 42 12.74 5.17 -18.13
C GLN A 42 11.84 3.93 -18.12
N SER A 43 12.02 3.09 -17.11
CA SER A 43 11.22 1.88 -16.93
C SER A 43 9.82 2.24 -16.45
N GLU A 44 8.83 1.99 -17.30
CA GLU A 44 7.42 1.98 -16.94
C GLU A 44 7.05 0.62 -16.38
N PHE A 45 6.35 0.62 -15.25
CA PHE A 45 5.79 -0.59 -14.67
C PHE A 45 4.27 -0.50 -14.67
N LEU A 46 3.59 -1.64 -14.72
CA LEU A 46 2.17 -1.66 -14.36
C LEU A 46 2.06 -1.29 -12.88
N GLY A 47 1.30 -0.26 -12.53
CA GLY A 47 1.23 0.15 -11.14
C GLY A 47 0.09 1.11 -10.79
N PRO A 48 0.06 1.62 -9.54
CA PRO A 48 1.05 1.39 -8.48
C PRO A 48 1.15 -0.09 -8.06
N PRO A 49 2.36 -0.59 -7.71
CA PRO A 49 2.51 -1.97 -7.25
C PRO A 49 1.65 -2.17 -6.01
N ALA A 50 0.75 -3.14 -6.07
CA ALA A 50 -0.16 -3.39 -4.98
C ALA A 50 0.60 -3.98 -3.78
N VAL A 51 0.56 -3.28 -2.64
CA VAL A 51 1.21 -3.68 -1.39
C VAL A 51 0.29 -4.66 -0.66
N ASP A 52 0.76 -5.89 -0.43
CA ASP A 52 0.05 -6.92 0.33
C ASP A 52 0.19 -6.65 1.83
N VAL A 53 -0.91 -6.27 2.48
CA VAL A 53 -0.97 -6.00 3.91
C VAL A 53 -1.59 -7.18 4.62
N VAL A 54 -0.92 -7.70 5.65
CA VAL A 54 -1.51 -8.65 6.61
C VAL A 54 -1.35 -8.11 8.02
N ILE A 55 -2.46 -8.03 8.73
CA ILE A 55 -2.51 -7.67 10.14
C ILE A 55 -3.00 -8.90 10.89
N ARG A 56 -2.32 -9.27 11.97
CA ARG A 56 -2.73 -10.37 12.84
C ARG A 56 -2.64 -9.93 14.30
N SER A 57 -3.44 -10.53 15.16
CA SER A 57 -3.23 -10.44 16.60
C SER A 57 -2.62 -11.73 17.13
N GLN A 58 -1.84 -11.64 18.19
CA GLN A 58 -1.32 -12.78 18.94
C GLN A 58 -1.84 -12.85 20.38
N HIS A 59 -2.77 -11.97 20.75
CA HIS A 59 -3.45 -12.04 22.04
C HIS A 59 -4.42 -13.23 22.09
N GLU A 60 -4.64 -13.83 23.26
CA GLU A 60 -5.39 -15.09 23.43
C GLU A 60 -6.74 -15.06 22.71
N ASP A 61 -7.55 -14.03 22.93
CA ASP A 61 -8.90 -13.87 22.35
C ASP A 61 -8.93 -13.57 20.83
N THR A 62 -7.80 -13.14 20.26
CA THR A 62 -7.72 -12.71 18.85
C THR A 62 -6.61 -13.40 18.06
N THR A 63 -6.03 -14.49 18.59
CA THR A 63 -5.01 -15.29 17.87
C THR A 63 -5.49 -15.87 16.54
N GLN A 64 -6.80 -16.06 16.40
CA GLN A 64 -7.44 -16.50 15.14
C GLN A 64 -7.75 -15.33 14.19
N CYS A 65 -7.64 -14.09 14.65
CA CYS A 65 -7.97 -12.91 13.87
C CYS A 65 -6.82 -12.54 12.93
N VAL A 66 -7.13 -12.59 11.64
CA VAL A 66 -6.23 -12.17 10.56
C VAL A 66 -7.01 -11.31 9.59
N PHE A 67 -6.45 -10.15 9.26
CA PHE A 67 -6.93 -9.29 8.20
C PHE A 67 -5.89 -9.27 7.08
N ARG A 68 -6.35 -9.36 5.83
CA ARG A 68 -5.49 -9.27 4.65
C ARG A 68 -6.16 -8.43 3.58
N ALA A 69 -5.41 -7.49 3.01
CA ALA A 69 -5.84 -6.71 1.86
C ALA A 69 -4.65 -6.32 0.99
N SER A 70 -4.94 -5.85 -0.21
CA SER A 70 -3.93 -5.33 -1.15
C SER A 70 -4.27 -3.90 -1.51
N ARG A 71 -3.29 -2.99 -1.45
CA ARG A 71 -3.49 -1.56 -1.72
C ARG A 71 -2.48 -1.05 -2.75
N ALA A 72 -2.99 -0.44 -3.80
CA ALA A 72 -2.18 0.19 -4.84
C ALA A 72 -1.82 1.62 -4.39
N VAL A 73 -0.98 1.71 -3.35
CA VAL A 73 -0.45 2.96 -2.79
C VAL A 73 1.03 2.77 -2.46
N PRO A 74 1.84 3.84 -2.40
CA PRO A 74 3.22 3.73 -1.95
C PRO A 74 3.30 3.08 -0.57
N MET A 75 4.21 2.12 -0.41
CA MET A 75 4.36 1.34 0.82
C MET A 75 4.64 2.24 2.03
N GLU A 76 5.49 3.25 1.87
CA GLU A 76 5.89 4.16 2.93
C GLU A 76 4.70 4.99 3.44
N ALA A 77 3.82 5.43 2.54
CA ALA A 77 2.61 6.16 2.89
C ALA A 77 1.64 5.27 3.68
N LEU A 78 1.44 4.04 3.21
CA LEU A 78 0.57 3.06 3.88
C LEU A 78 1.12 2.65 5.25
N LEU A 79 2.42 2.38 5.35
CA LEU A 79 3.08 2.08 6.61
C LEU A 79 2.97 3.25 7.58
N GLY A 80 3.20 4.48 7.10
CA GLY A 80 3.05 5.70 7.89
C GLY A 80 1.64 5.84 8.48
N HIS A 81 0.61 5.64 7.66
CA HIS A 81 -0.79 5.64 8.10
C HIS A 81 -1.07 4.56 9.16
N ILE A 82 -0.67 3.31 8.90
CA ILE A 82 -0.85 2.19 9.84
C ILE A 82 -0.18 2.50 11.19
N MET A 83 1.07 2.99 11.18
CA MET A 83 1.79 3.34 12.40
C MET A 83 1.18 4.56 13.10
N GLY A 84 0.58 5.50 12.37
CA GLY A 84 -0.21 6.60 12.93
C GLY A 84 -1.37 6.08 13.78
N ILE A 85 -2.16 5.15 13.24
CA ILE A 85 -3.27 4.52 13.97
C ILE A 85 -2.77 3.74 15.19
N VAL A 86 -1.66 3.00 15.07
CA VAL A 86 -1.04 2.33 16.23
C VAL A 86 -0.71 3.33 17.33
N GLY A 87 -0.11 4.46 16.99
CA GLY A 87 0.25 5.52 17.94
C GLY A 87 -0.96 6.18 18.57
N GLU A 88 -1.95 6.58 17.77
CA GLU A 88 -3.17 7.24 18.21
C GLU A 88 -3.99 6.38 19.16
N LYS A 89 -4.16 5.09 18.82
CA LYS A 89 -4.91 4.12 19.63
C LYS A 89 -4.05 3.44 20.70
N LYS A 90 -2.75 3.79 20.79
CA LYS A 90 -1.78 3.24 21.75
C LYS A 90 -1.72 1.70 21.74
N LEU A 91 -1.79 1.12 20.55
CA LEU A 91 -1.79 -0.33 20.38
C LEU A 91 -0.40 -0.90 20.70
N GLN A 92 -0.40 -2.09 21.29
CA GLN A 92 0.84 -2.82 21.52
C GLN A 92 1.20 -3.60 20.25
N LEU A 93 2.41 -3.34 19.76
CA LEU A 93 3.01 -4.06 18.65
C LEU A 93 3.97 -5.11 19.18
N ASP A 94 3.86 -6.31 18.61
CA ASP A 94 4.89 -7.33 18.74
C ASP A 94 5.97 -7.11 17.68
N SER A 95 5.55 -7.07 16.41
CA SER A 95 6.46 -6.98 15.28
C SER A 95 5.82 -6.33 14.07
N VAL A 96 6.67 -5.66 13.28
CA VAL A 96 6.32 -5.06 11.99
C VAL A 96 7.39 -5.46 10.98
N MET A 97 6.96 -5.95 9.82
CA MET A 97 7.83 -6.20 8.67
C MET A 97 7.30 -5.43 7.48
N ALA A 98 8.14 -4.58 6.89
CA ALA A 98 7.82 -3.81 5.70
C ALA A 98 8.88 -4.07 4.62
N THR A 99 8.40 -4.40 3.43
CA THR A 99 9.21 -4.59 2.21
C THR A 99 8.59 -3.77 1.09
N ALA A 100 9.24 -3.67 -0.06
CA ALA A 100 8.71 -2.92 -1.21
C ALA A 100 7.28 -3.31 -1.63
N TYR A 101 6.82 -4.54 -1.32
CA TYR A 101 5.54 -5.07 -1.81
C TYR A 101 4.66 -5.67 -0.71
N ALA A 102 5.07 -5.62 0.55
CA ALA A 102 4.31 -6.23 1.63
C ALA A 102 4.53 -5.53 2.97
N ILE A 103 3.46 -5.42 3.73
CA ILE A 103 3.45 -5.00 5.13
C ILE A 103 2.85 -6.14 5.96
N ARG A 104 3.53 -6.52 7.03
CA ARG A 104 3.04 -7.46 8.05
C ARG A 104 3.05 -6.75 9.39
N VAL A 105 1.93 -6.78 10.09
CA VAL A 105 1.79 -6.23 11.44
C VAL A 105 1.27 -7.31 12.37
N VAL A 106 1.97 -7.50 13.48
CA VAL A 106 1.53 -8.38 14.58
C VAL A 106 1.22 -7.50 15.78
N LEU A 107 -0.06 -7.47 16.16
CA LEU A 107 -0.55 -6.81 17.36
C LEU A 107 -0.46 -7.78 18.54
N SER A 108 -0.01 -7.29 19.70
CA SER A 108 -0.06 -8.01 20.98
C SER A 108 -1.02 -7.37 21.97
N HIS A 109 -1.86 -6.46 21.50
CA HIS A 109 -2.83 -5.74 22.32
C HIS A 109 -4.04 -6.62 22.62
N GLU A 110 -4.56 -6.52 23.84
CA GLU A 110 -5.82 -7.13 24.23
C GLU A 110 -6.97 -6.43 23.48
N LEU A 111 -7.57 -7.14 22.55
CA LEU A 111 -8.68 -6.68 21.70
C LEU A 111 -9.71 -7.78 21.62
N THR A 112 -10.97 -7.39 21.47
CA THR A 112 -12.04 -8.29 21.01
C THR A 112 -11.96 -8.49 19.49
N PRO A 113 -12.54 -9.57 18.93
CA PRO A 113 -12.59 -9.79 17.48
C PRO A 113 -13.24 -8.63 16.71
N GLU A 114 -14.27 -8.01 17.26
CA GLU A 114 -14.96 -6.86 16.67
C GLU A 114 -14.04 -5.62 16.62
N GLU A 115 -13.33 -5.33 17.72
CA GLU A 115 -12.37 -4.22 17.78
C GLU A 115 -11.20 -4.44 16.82
N PHE A 116 -10.66 -5.67 16.78
CA PHE A 116 -9.62 -6.03 15.81
C PHE A 116 -10.09 -5.77 14.38
N GLY A 117 -11.30 -6.23 14.03
CA GLY A 117 -11.85 -6.05 12.69
C GLY A 117 -11.99 -4.57 12.31
N ALA A 118 -12.52 -3.75 13.22
CA ALA A 118 -12.67 -2.32 13.00
C ALA A 118 -11.32 -1.62 12.82
N ILE A 119 -10.35 -1.90 13.70
CA ILE A 119 -9.01 -1.31 13.65
C ILE A 119 -8.27 -1.73 12.38
N ALA A 120 -8.33 -3.01 12.01
CA ALA A 120 -7.64 -3.52 10.82
C ALA A 120 -8.21 -2.91 9.52
N VAL A 121 -9.53 -2.69 9.47
CA VAL A 121 -10.18 -1.95 8.38
C VAL A 121 -9.69 -0.50 8.33
N GLU A 122 -9.64 0.18 9.47
CA GLU A 122 -9.17 1.57 9.56
C GLU A 122 -7.71 1.71 9.11
N MET A 123 -6.86 0.76 9.49
CA MET A 123 -5.44 0.68 9.14
C MET A 123 -5.18 0.59 7.63
N VAL A 124 -6.09 -0.03 6.87
CA VAL A 124 -5.79 -0.37 5.46
C VAL A 124 -6.75 0.27 4.48
N LEU A 125 -8.02 0.46 4.85
CA LEU A 125 -9.06 0.94 3.94
C LEU A 125 -9.28 2.45 4.00
N ASN A 126 -8.99 3.07 5.14
CA ASN A 126 -9.09 4.52 5.34
C ASN A 126 -7.73 5.24 5.19
N ALA A 127 -6.76 4.56 4.57
CA ALA A 127 -5.43 5.06 4.23
C ALA A 127 -5.44 5.86 2.92
#